data_AF-A0AAV8ZW76-F1
#
_entry.id   AF-A0AAV8ZW76-F1
#
_cell.length_a   1.000
_cell.length_b   1.000
_cell.length_c   1.000
_cell.angle_alpha   90.00
_cell.angle_beta   90.00
_cell.angle_gamma   90.00
#
_symmetry.space_group_name_H-M   'P 1'
#
loop_
_entity.id
_entity.type
_entity.pdbx_description
1 polymer ?
#
loop_
_entity_poly.entity_id
_entity_poly.type
_entity_poly.pdbx_seq_one_letter_code
_entity_poly.pdbx_strand_id
1 'polypeptide(L)'
;MSEVEVRELKAKRGTTKSKLTRLNKYFQALDRENLNNEVINSLQLRLDKTEPLWDEFNELQSNIEVLDPLGDNDAEREQFENSYFAIVGSIKALIQKFELNNEEASGVDSSHGSVRSSNKNNKNNFARESLVKLPP
;
A
#
# COMPACT_ATOMS: atom_id res chain seq x y z
N MET A 1 26.18 -29.51 -12.02
CA MET A 1 25.56 -28.20 -11.78
C MET A 1 26.08 -27.73 -10.44
N SER A 2 26.85 -26.65 -10.46
CA SER A 2 27.97 -26.46 -9.53
C SER A 2 27.58 -25.68 -8.30
N GLU A 3 28.09 -26.07 -7.14
CA GLU A 3 28.06 -25.32 -5.87
C GLU A 3 28.39 -23.81 -6.03
N VAL A 4 29.15 -23.45 -7.06
CA VAL A 4 29.44 -22.07 -7.46
C VAL A 4 28.16 -21.27 -7.78
N GLU A 5 27.22 -21.87 -8.50
CA GLU A 5 25.96 -21.23 -8.90
C GLU A 5 25.07 -20.96 -7.68
N VAL A 6 24.95 -21.94 -6.77
CA VAL A 6 24.24 -21.77 -5.49
C VAL A 6 24.86 -20.64 -4.67
N ARG A 7 26.20 -20.56 -4.63
CA ARG A 7 26.91 -19.50 -3.90
C ARG A 7 26.62 -18.12 -4.49
N GLU A 8 26.62 -17.99 -5.82
CA GLU A 8 26.31 -16.74 -6.51
C GLU A 8 24.86 -16.31 -6.26
N LEU A 9 23.90 -17.23 -6.33
CA LEU A 9 22.51 -16.96 -6.03
C LEU A 9 22.32 -16.52 -4.58
N LYS A 10 22.95 -17.20 -3.61
CA LYS A 10 22.92 -16.81 -2.20
C LYS A 10 23.53 -15.42 -1.98
N ALA A 11 24.59 -15.06 -2.69
CA ALA A 11 25.19 -13.72 -2.63
C ALA A 11 24.24 -12.64 -3.19
N LYS A 12 23.56 -12.92 -4.31
CA LYS A 12 22.53 -12.03 -4.87
C LYS A 12 21.37 -11.86 -3.88
N ARG A 13 20.85 -12.96 -3.31
CA ARG A 13 19.81 -12.95 -2.26
C ARG A 13 20.22 -12.09 -1.07
N GLY A 14 21.46 -12.24 -0.60
CA GLY A 14 22.02 -11.41 0.48
C GLY A 14 22.06 -9.91 0.15
N THR A 15 22.31 -9.57 -1.11
CA THR A 15 22.26 -8.19 -1.60
C THR A 15 20.82 -7.64 -1.61
N THR A 16 19.85 -8.44 -2.05
CA THR A 16 18.41 -8.12 -1.99
C THR A 16 17.96 -7.86 -0.55
N LYS A 17 18.30 -8.75 0.40
CA LYS A 17 18.06 -8.56 1.85
C LYS A 17 18.69 -7.26 2.37
N SER A 18 19.92 -6.94 1.93
CA SER A 18 20.62 -5.73 2.35
C SER A 18 19.93 -4.44 1.86
N LYS A 19 19.35 -4.44 0.65
CA LYS A 19 18.55 -3.30 0.15
C LYS A 19 17.34 -3.05 1.06
N LEU A 20 16.60 -4.10 1.43
CA LEU A 20 15.47 -4.00 2.36
C LEU A 20 15.91 -3.50 3.75
N THR A 21 17.03 -4.00 4.28
CA THR A 21 17.61 -3.51 5.55
C THR A 21 17.94 -2.02 5.51
N ARG A 22 18.46 -1.51 4.38
CA ARG A 22 18.75 -0.07 4.23
C ARG A 22 17.49 0.77 4.24
N LEU A 23 16.40 0.29 3.61
CA LEU A 23 15.10 0.96 3.69
C LEU A 23 14.61 1.02 5.12
N ASN A 24 14.63 -0.11 5.84
CA ASN A 24 14.19 -0.15 7.23
C ASN A 24 15.00 0.81 8.09
N LYS A 25 16.34 0.80 7.97
CA LYS A 25 17.21 1.74 8.72
C LYS A 25 16.84 3.20 8.45
N TYR A 26 16.59 3.56 7.20
CA TYR A 26 16.11 4.90 6.86
C TYR A 26 14.76 5.20 7.52
N PHE A 27 13.80 4.28 7.41
CA PHE A 27 12.47 4.44 7.97
C PHE A 27 12.48 4.59 9.50
N GLN A 28 13.27 3.79 10.21
CA GLN A 28 13.38 3.86 11.68
C GLN A 28 14.09 5.13 12.17
N ALA A 29 14.93 5.74 11.32
CA ALA A 29 15.63 6.98 11.65
C ALA A 29 14.81 8.25 11.37
N LEU A 30 13.57 8.12 10.85
CA LEU A 30 12.70 9.27 10.59
C LEU A 30 12.22 9.91 11.90
N ASP A 31 12.33 11.23 11.97
CA ASP A 31 11.65 12.03 12.99
C ASP A 31 10.15 12.06 12.69
N ARG A 32 9.36 11.39 13.53
CA ARG A 32 7.91 11.24 13.33
C ARG A 32 7.12 12.50 13.67
N GLU A 33 7.70 13.40 14.46
CA GLU A 33 7.06 14.64 14.89
C GLU A 33 7.22 15.76 13.85
N ASN A 34 8.26 15.68 13.02
CA ASN A 34 8.62 16.70 12.03
C ASN A 34 8.60 16.17 10.59
N LEU A 35 7.55 15.44 10.23
CA LEU A 35 7.36 14.98 8.84
C LEU A 35 6.92 16.14 7.94
N ASN A 36 7.53 16.21 6.75
CA ASN A 36 7.19 17.17 5.71
C ASN A 36 7.11 16.49 4.33
N ASN A 37 6.65 17.23 3.33
CA ASN A 37 6.48 16.71 1.96
C ASN A 37 7.78 16.15 1.36
N GLU A 38 8.94 16.76 1.64
CA GLU A 38 10.23 16.28 1.10
C GLU A 38 10.60 14.91 1.68
N VAL A 39 10.42 14.72 2.99
CA VAL A 39 10.66 13.45 3.67
C VAL A 39 9.72 12.37 3.14
N ILE A 40 8.44 12.68 2.98
CA ILE A 40 7.43 11.73 2.49
C ILE A 40 7.68 11.36 1.03
N ASN A 41 8.01 12.33 0.17
CA ASN A 41 8.37 12.07 -1.23
C ASN A 41 9.63 11.19 -1.34
N SER A 42 10.65 11.46 -0.52
CA SER A 42 11.86 10.63 -0.46
C SER A 42 11.55 9.20 0.01
N LEU A 43 10.65 9.06 0.98
CA LEU A 43 10.20 7.76 1.47
C LEU A 43 9.42 6.98 0.41
N GLN A 44 8.52 7.65 -0.33
CA GLN A 44 7.79 7.06 -1.45
C GLN A 44 8.75 6.58 -2.55
N LEU A 45 9.71 7.41 -2.97
CA LEU A 45 10.69 7.02 -3.99
C LEU A 45 11.50 5.79 -3.55
N ARG A 46 11.89 5.72 -2.26
CA ARG A 46 12.61 4.56 -1.72
C ARG A 46 11.73 3.32 -1.67
N LEU A 47 10.44 3.48 -1.34
CA LEU A 47 9.47 2.40 -1.38
C LEU A 47 9.34 1.85 -2.81
N ASP A 48 9.13 2.70 -3.81
CA ASP A 48 9.00 2.31 -5.22
C ASP A 48 10.21 1.52 -5.73
N LYS A 49 11.41 1.86 -5.25
CA LYS A 49 12.65 1.11 -5.59
C LYS A 49 12.81 -0.21 -4.82
N THR A 50 12.04 -0.40 -3.75
CA THR A 50 12.10 -1.59 -2.89
C THR A 50 11.00 -2.59 -3.23
N GLU A 51 9.86 -2.15 -3.76
CA GLU A 51 8.76 -3.07 -4.11
C GLU A 51 9.18 -4.21 -5.06
N PRO A 52 10.01 -3.98 -6.11
CA PRO A 52 10.48 -5.06 -6.98
C PRO A 52 11.35 -6.11 -6.29
N LEU A 53 11.84 -5.86 -5.07
CA LEU A 53 12.69 -6.80 -4.34
C LEU A 53 11.93 -8.05 -3.90
N TRP A 54 10.60 -8.00 -3.81
CA TRP A 54 9.78 -9.18 -3.55
C TRP A 54 9.96 -10.23 -4.64
N ASP A 55 9.79 -9.82 -5.90
CA ASP A 55 9.91 -10.71 -7.05
C ASP A 55 11.38 -11.12 -7.26
N GLU A 56 12.33 -10.19 -7.11
CA GLU A 56 13.78 -10.47 -7.17
C GLU A 56 14.17 -11.55 -6.16
N PHE A 57 13.68 -11.45 -4.91
CA PHE A 57 13.95 -12.46 -3.89
C PHE A 57 13.29 -13.80 -4.24
N ASN A 58 12.02 -13.80 -4.66
CA ASN A 58 11.30 -15.03 -4.97
C ASN A 58 11.95 -15.82 -6.10
N GLU A 59 12.40 -15.15 -7.15
CA GLU A 59 13.14 -15.77 -8.26
C GLU A 59 14.45 -16.40 -7.75
N LEU A 60 15.26 -15.63 -7.02
CA LEU A 60 16.53 -16.10 -6.48
C LEU A 60 16.36 -17.29 -5.54
N GLN A 61 15.37 -17.22 -4.64
CA GLN A 61 15.12 -18.25 -3.65
C GLN A 61 14.58 -19.54 -4.30
N SER A 62 13.71 -19.42 -5.31
CA SER A 62 13.23 -20.59 -6.07
C SER A 62 14.37 -21.30 -6.81
N ASN A 63 15.30 -20.53 -7.40
CA ASN A 63 16.48 -21.11 -8.04
C ASN A 63 17.42 -21.80 -7.04
N ILE A 64 17.56 -21.23 -5.83
CA ILE A 64 18.33 -21.87 -4.75
C ILE A 64 17.67 -23.18 -4.32
N GLU A 65 16.35 -23.23 -4.15
CA GLU A 65 15.62 -24.44 -3.73
C GLU A 65 15.77 -25.60 -4.70
N VAL A 66 15.79 -25.30 -6.01
CA VAL A 66 16.01 -26.31 -7.06
C VAL A 66 17.42 -26.89 -6.98
N LEU A 67 18.43 -26.06 -6.68
CA LEU A 67 19.84 -26.44 -6.69
C LEU A 67 20.37 -26.93 -5.33
N ASP A 68 19.72 -26.53 -4.23
CA ASP A 68 20.09 -26.82 -2.84
C ASP A 68 18.84 -27.16 -1.99
N PRO A 69 18.18 -28.29 -2.27
CA PRO A 69 16.90 -28.65 -1.65
C PRO A 69 17.01 -29.01 -0.16
N LEU A 70 18.20 -29.34 0.33
CA LEU A 70 18.45 -29.65 1.74
C LEU A 70 18.83 -28.41 2.57
N GLY A 71 18.87 -27.23 1.94
CA GLY A 71 19.11 -25.97 2.60
C GLY A 71 17.94 -25.50 3.47
N ASP A 72 18.19 -24.48 4.29
CA ASP A 72 17.20 -23.85 5.16
C ASP A 72 16.29 -22.88 4.38
N ASN A 73 15.60 -23.41 3.37
CA ASN A 73 14.87 -22.63 2.38
C ASN A 73 13.59 -22.00 2.93
N ASP A 74 12.83 -22.76 3.73
CA ASP A 74 11.57 -22.28 4.32
C ASP A 74 11.82 -21.14 5.31
N ALA A 75 12.83 -21.28 6.20
CA ALA A 75 13.15 -20.23 7.16
C ALA A 75 13.65 -18.95 6.46
N GLU A 76 14.41 -19.08 5.37
CA GLU A 76 14.85 -17.92 4.58
C GLU A 76 13.68 -17.20 3.91
N ARG A 77 12.69 -17.93 3.39
CA ARG A 77 11.45 -17.34 2.86
C ARG A 77 10.67 -16.61 3.93
N GLU A 78 10.36 -17.31 5.01
CA GLU A 78 9.56 -16.76 6.11
C GLU A 78 10.21 -15.49 6.69
N GLN A 79 11.53 -15.52 6.91
CA GLN A 79 12.25 -14.36 7.45
C GLN A 79 12.17 -13.15 6.51
N PHE A 80 12.39 -13.35 5.21
CA PHE A 80 12.33 -12.27 4.24
C PHE A 80 10.91 -11.74 4.09
N GLU A 81 9.92 -12.62 3.98
CA GLU A 81 8.51 -12.29 3.84
C GLU A 81 8.00 -11.43 4.98
N ASN A 82 8.20 -11.89 6.22
CA ASN A 82 7.81 -11.16 7.42
C ASN A 82 8.46 -9.77 7.46
N SER A 83 9.76 -9.70 7.13
CA SER A 83 10.48 -8.43 7.11
C SER A 83 9.94 -7.49 6.02
N TYR A 84 9.77 -7.99 4.80
CA TYR A 84 9.35 -7.21 3.65
C TYR A 84 7.96 -6.61 3.88
N PHE A 85 6.97 -7.43 4.22
CA PHE A 85 5.60 -6.95 4.42
C PHE A 85 5.47 -6.04 5.63
N ALA A 86 6.18 -6.31 6.73
CA ALA A 86 6.18 -5.42 7.89
C ALA A 86 6.72 -4.02 7.53
N ILE A 87 7.86 -3.95 6.83
CA ILE A 87 8.49 -2.67 6.45
C ILE A 87 7.61 -1.93 5.43
N VAL A 88 7.24 -2.60 4.34
CA VAL A 88 6.44 -2.00 3.26
C VAL A 88 5.08 -1.54 3.78
N GLY A 89 4.39 -2.37 4.56
CA GLY A 89 3.11 -2.02 5.17
C GLY A 89 3.21 -0.82 6.10
N SER A 90 4.24 -0.78 6.95
CA SER A 90 4.46 0.35 7.87
C SER A 90 4.74 1.66 7.15
N ILE A 91 5.51 1.61 6.06
CA ILE A 91 5.80 2.78 5.23
C ILE A 91 4.53 3.28 4.53
N LYS A 92 3.77 2.39 3.88
CA LYS A 92 2.52 2.76 3.21
C LYS A 92 1.52 3.38 4.18
N ALA A 93 1.38 2.81 5.37
CA ALA A 93 0.51 3.35 6.41
C ALA A 93 0.94 4.77 6.86
N LEU A 94 2.24 5.04 6.98
CA LEU A 94 2.73 6.36 7.33
C LEU A 94 2.42 7.40 6.25
N ILE A 95 2.69 7.06 4.99
CA ILE A 95 2.46 7.95 3.85
C ILE A 95 0.98 8.30 3.76
N GLN A 96 0.10 7.30 3.81
CA GLN A 96 -1.35 7.51 3.82
C GLN A 96 -1.81 8.40 4.97
N LYS A 97 -1.30 8.16 6.19
CA LYS A 97 -1.64 8.99 7.37
C LYS A 97 -1.25 10.45 7.15
N PHE A 98 -0.08 10.70 6.55
CA PHE A 98 0.39 12.05 6.27
C PHE A 98 -0.46 12.76 5.21
N GLU A 99 -0.85 12.06 4.14
CA GLU A 99 -1.73 12.59 3.09
C GLU A 99 -3.09 13.01 3.64
N LEU A 100 -3.74 12.14 4.43
CA LEU A 100 -5.03 12.43 5.05
C LEU A 100 -4.99 13.67 5.95
N ASN A 101 -3.92 13.84 6.73
CA ASN A 101 -3.77 15.01 7.60
C ASN A 101 -3.61 16.33 6.82
N ASN A 102 -2.97 16.29 5.65
CA ASN A 102 -2.80 17.48 4.81
C ASN A 102 -4.08 17.85 4.06
N GLU A 103 -4.88 16.88 3.64
CA GLU A 103 -6.17 17.13 2.98
C GLU A 103 -7.14 17.85 3.94
N GLU A 104 -7.27 17.39 5.18
CA GLU A 104 -8.09 18.03 6.22
C GLU A 104 -7.64 19.47 6.52
N ALA A 105 -6.33 19.74 6.51
CA ALA A 105 -5.78 21.09 6.72
C ALA A 105 -6.04 22.04 5.54
N SER A 106 -6.19 21.52 4.32
CA SER A 106 -6.44 22.30 3.09
C SER A 106 -7.93 22.59 2.83
N GLY A 107 -8.85 21.92 3.54
CA GLY A 107 -10.30 22.05 3.38
C GLY A 107 -10.94 23.32 3.99
N VAL A 108 -10.16 24.27 4.50
CA VAL A 108 -10.65 25.52 5.10
C VAL A 108 -10.44 26.72 4.15
N ASP A 109 -11.02 26.67 2.95
CA ASP A 109 -11.60 27.84 2.27
C ASP A 109 -12.33 27.45 0.97
N SER A 110 -13.65 27.35 1.04
CA SER A 110 -14.57 27.70 -0.04
C SER A 110 -15.96 27.93 0.54
N SER A 111 -16.06 28.87 1.49
CA SER A 111 -17.33 29.53 1.78
C SER A 111 -17.45 30.79 0.92
N HIS A 112 -17.57 30.62 -0.40
CA HIS A 112 -18.22 31.62 -1.24
C HIS A 112 -19.59 31.07 -1.66
N GLY A 113 -20.64 31.61 -1.03
CA GLY A 113 -21.99 31.07 -1.10
C GLY A 113 -22.60 30.98 -2.49
N SER A 114 -23.36 29.91 -2.72
CA SER A 114 -24.44 29.89 -3.70
C SER A 114 -25.74 29.47 -3.00
N VAL A 115 -26.52 30.52 -2.75
CA VAL A 115 -27.95 30.61 -2.45
C VAL A 115 -28.76 29.32 -2.62
N ARG A 116 -29.42 28.92 -1.52
CA ARG A 116 -30.60 28.04 -1.48
C ARG A 116 -31.60 28.43 -2.57
N SER A 117 -31.91 27.51 -3.49
CA SER A 117 -33.17 27.57 -4.24
C SER A 117 -33.98 26.31 -3.98
N SER A 118 -34.90 26.43 -3.02
CA SER A 118 -36.01 25.50 -2.84
C SER A 118 -36.98 25.72 -3.99
N ASN A 119 -37.25 24.71 -4.82
CA ASN A 119 -38.43 24.74 -5.67
C ASN A 119 -39.24 23.44 -5.54
N LYS A 120 -40.17 23.47 -4.57
CA LYS A 120 -41.35 22.60 -4.54
C LYS A 120 -42.48 23.33 -5.28
N ASN A 121 -42.99 22.69 -6.33
CA ASN A 121 -44.39 22.67 -6.80
C ASN A 121 -44.45 22.67 -8.34
N ASN A 122 -44.89 21.56 -8.93
CA ASN A 122 -46.18 21.65 -9.62
C ASN A 122 -46.88 20.28 -9.69
N LYS A 123 -48.15 20.31 -9.27
CA LYS A 123 -49.12 19.22 -9.34
C LYS A 123 -49.60 19.09 -10.79
N ASN A 124 -49.85 17.87 -11.26
CA ASN A 124 -50.96 17.57 -12.15
C ASN A 124 -51.35 16.11 -12.00
N ASN A 125 -52.39 15.89 -11.20
CA ASN A 125 -53.20 14.68 -11.16
C ASN A 125 -53.98 14.54 -12.47
N PHE A 126 -53.99 13.38 -13.13
CA PHE A 126 -55.16 12.87 -13.86
C PHE A 126 -54.93 11.41 -14.32
N ALA A 127 -55.61 10.47 -13.65
CA ALA A 127 -56.09 9.14 -14.10
C ALA A 127 -56.22 8.23 -12.85
N ARG A 128 -57.30 8.41 -12.08
CA ARG A 128 -58.55 7.62 -12.15
C ARG A 128 -58.41 6.21 -11.60
N GLU A 129 -58.95 6.11 -10.38
CA GLU A 129 -59.39 4.96 -9.60
C GLU A 129 -60.00 3.79 -10.40
N SER A 130 -59.73 2.57 -9.95
CA SER A 130 -60.68 1.46 -10.01
C SER A 130 -60.55 0.59 -8.75
N LEU A 131 -61.23 1.02 -7.67
CA LEU A 131 -61.54 0.18 -6.52
C LEU A 131 -62.77 -0.66 -6.87
N VAL A 132 -62.61 -1.97 -7.03
CA VAL A 132 -63.75 -2.91 -7.10
C VAL A 132 -63.94 -3.50 -5.70
N LYS A 133 -65.06 -3.18 -5.05
CA LYS A 133 -65.57 -3.91 -3.87
C LYS A 133 -66.91 -4.57 -4.23
N LEU A 134 -67.05 -5.84 -3.86
CA LEU A 134 -68.25 -6.67 -4.02
C LEU A 134 -69.29 -6.38 -2.90
N PRO A 135 -70.60 -6.57 -3.18
CA PRO A 135 -71.71 -6.28 -2.25
C PRO A 135 -72.07 -7.50 -1.35
N PRO A 136 -73.05 -7.37 -0.42
CA PRO A 136 -72.97 -7.80 0.99
C PRO A 136 -73.16 -9.29 1.26
#